data_AF-A0A940BI73-F1
#
_entry.id   AF-A0A940BI73-F1
#
_cell.length_a   1.000
_cell.length_b   1.000
_cell.length_c   1.000
_cell.angle_alpha   90.00
_cell.angle_beta   90.00
_cell.angle_gamma   90.00
#
_symmetry.space_group_name_H-M   'P 1'
#
loop_
_entity.id
_entity.type
_entity.pdbx_description
1 polymer ?
#
loop_
_entity_poly.entity_id
_entity_poly.type
_entity_poly.pdbx_seq_one_letter_code
_entity_poly.pdbx_strand_id
1 'polypeptide(L)'
;METIKTIISETSALLWGWPLILLLVGTHIFLTIRLRFPQRYVFKAIKLTFSKEQGGGDVSAFSALATALAATIGTGNLVGVGTAIALGGPGAVFWCWITGVLGMATKYGEGLLAVRFRVKTSNGEMLGGPMYALERGLGLKW
;
A
#
# COMPACT_ATOMS: atom_id res chain seq x y z
N MET A 1 18.24 -13.93 -30.05
CA MET A 1 16.85 -13.78 -29.56
C MET A 1 16.61 -14.65 -28.33
N GLU A 2 17.10 -15.89 -28.31
CA GLU A 2 17.10 -16.79 -27.12
C GLU A 2 17.79 -16.18 -25.90
N THR A 3 19.02 -15.67 -26.05
CA THR A 3 19.83 -15.13 -24.93
C THR A 3 19.19 -13.92 -24.24
N ILE A 4 18.51 -13.05 -25.00
CA ILE A 4 17.76 -11.92 -24.46
C ILE A 4 16.56 -12.40 -23.64
N LYS A 5 15.84 -13.43 -24.12
CA LYS A 5 14.73 -14.03 -23.37
C LYS A 5 15.22 -14.65 -22.07
N THR A 6 16.35 -15.36 -22.08
CA THR A 6 16.95 -15.97 -20.89
C THR A 6 17.31 -14.90 -19.86
N ILE A 7 18.03 -13.85 -20.26
CA ILE A 7 18.41 -12.74 -19.36
C ILE A 7 17.18 -12.04 -18.77
N ILE A 8 16.16 -11.78 -19.59
CA ILE A 8 14.90 -11.17 -19.12
C ILE A 8 14.19 -12.10 -18.14
N SER A 9 14.13 -13.40 -18.41
CA SER A 9 13.46 -14.37 -17.54
C SER A 9 14.16 -14.53 -16.20
N GLU A 10 15.49 -14.57 -16.16
CA GLU A 10 16.27 -14.68 -14.94
C GLU A 10 16.17 -13.41 -14.09
N THR A 11 16.25 -12.24 -14.74
CA THR A 11 16.07 -10.96 -14.06
C THR A 11 14.66 -10.83 -13.50
N SER A 12 13.65 -11.25 -14.26
CA SER A 12 12.26 -11.25 -13.80
C SER A 12 12.04 -12.22 -12.65
N ALA A 13 12.61 -13.42 -12.69
CA ALA A 13 12.51 -14.39 -11.61
C ALA A 13 13.22 -13.91 -10.34
N LEU A 14 14.33 -13.21 -10.47
CA LEU A 14 15.07 -12.64 -9.35
C LEU A 14 14.33 -11.45 -8.72
N LEU A 15 13.78 -10.54 -9.53
CA LEU A 15 13.06 -9.36 -9.05
C LEU A 15 11.67 -9.69 -8.51
N TRP A 16 10.90 -10.56 -9.19
CA TRP A 16 9.51 -10.86 -8.86
C TRP A 16 9.33 -12.15 -8.04
N GLY A 17 10.43 -12.89 -7.79
CA GLY A 17 10.41 -14.13 -7.02
C GLY A 17 10.60 -13.91 -5.52
N TRP A 18 11.38 -14.79 -4.92
CA TRP A 18 11.61 -14.84 -3.47
C TRP A 18 12.13 -13.54 -2.83
N PRO A 19 13.06 -12.78 -3.44
CA PRO A 19 13.59 -11.56 -2.82
C PRO A 19 12.52 -10.51 -2.54
N LEU A 20 11.60 -10.27 -3.48
CA LEU A 20 10.52 -9.32 -3.31
C LEU A 20 9.51 -9.77 -2.25
N ILE A 21 9.18 -11.05 -2.23
CA ILE A 21 8.26 -11.63 -1.23
C ILE A 21 8.85 -11.46 0.17
N LEU A 22 10.13 -11.80 0.36
CA LEU A 22 10.84 -11.65 1.63
C LEU A 22 10.92 -10.18 2.06
N LEU A 23 11.18 -9.27 1.12
CA LEU A 23 11.23 -7.83 1.40
C LEU A 23 9.84 -7.29 1.80
N LEU A 24 8.78 -7.69 1.10
CA LEU A 24 7.41 -7.27 1.44
C LEU A 24 6.97 -7.82 2.80
N VAL A 25 7.08 -9.13 3.02
CA VAL A 25 6.70 -9.74 4.30
C VAL A 25 7.56 -9.20 5.43
N GLY A 26 8.87 -9.03 5.21
CA GLY A 26 9.79 -8.46 6.18
C GLY A 26 9.44 -7.02 6.54
N THR A 27 9.12 -6.17 5.56
CA THR A 27 8.68 -4.78 5.81
C THR A 27 7.34 -4.72 6.53
N HIS A 28 6.40 -5.61 6.19
CA HIS A 28 5.11 -5.67 6.88
C HIS A 28 5.27 -6.05 8.36
N ILE A 29 6.06 -7.08 8.66
CA ILE A 29 6.33 -7.51 10.04
C ILE A 29 7.09 -6.41 10.80
N PHE A 30 8.14 -5.86 10.20
CA PHE A 30 8.94 -4.78 10.81
C PHE A 30 8.09 -3.57 11.18
N LEU A 31 7.26 -3.09 10.24
CA LEU A 31 6.37 -1.96 10.47
C LEU A 31 5.28 -2.30 11.49
N THR A 32 4.73 -3.52 11.45
CA THR A 32 3.71 -3.95 12.43
C THR A 32 4.24 -3.91 13.86
N ILE A 33 5.46 -4.40 14.08
CA ILE A 33 6.12 -4.39 15.40
C ILE A 33 6.48 -2.95 15.80
N ARG A 34 7.10 -2.18 14.90
CA ARG A 34 7.58 -0.82 15.21
C ARG A 34 6.44 0.18 15.46
N LEU A 35 5.31 0.04 14.75
CA LEU A 35 4.10 0.83 14.93
C LEU A 35 3.19 0.33 16.06
N ARG A 36 3.61 -0.72 16.80
CA ARG A 36 2.86 -1.32 17.91
C ARG A 36 1.45 -1.78 17.52
N PHE A 37 1.35 -2.57 16.45
CA PHE A 37 0.11 -3.16 15.94
C PHE A 37 -0.99 -2.13 15.63
N PRO A 38 -0.83 -1.31 14.56
CA PRO A 38 -1.85 -0.35 14.16
C PRO A 38 -3.19 -1.00 13.77
N GLN A 39 -3.17 -2.29 13.40
CA GLN A 39 -4.35 -3.11 13.06
C GLN A 39 -5.46 -3.08 14.14
N ARG A 40 -5.10 -2.92 15.42
CA ARG A 40 -6.08 -2.84 16.53
C ARG A 40 -7.02 -1.64 16.44
N TYR A 41 -6.65 -0.61 15.68
CA TYR A 41 -7.41 0.63 15.56
C TYR A 41 -8.33 0.68 14.35
N VAL A 42 -8.45 -0.40 13.56
CA VAL A 42 -9.27 -0.44 12.34
C VAL A 42 -10.73 -0.04 12.61
N PHE A 43 -11.36 -0.60 13.64
CA PHE A 43 -12.74 -0.25 14.01
C PHE A 43 -12.88 1.23 14.40
N LYS A 44 -11.90 1.78 15.11
CA LYS A 44 -11.86 3.21 15.46
C LYS A 44 -11.70 4.07 14.19
N ALA A 45 -10.82 3.67 13.28
CA ALA A 45 -10.58 4.38 12.02
C ALA A 45 -11.84 4.43 11.14
N ILE A 46 -12.54 3.31 11.00
CA ILE A 46 -13.82 3.25 10.26
C ILE A 46 -14.84 4.22 10.89
N LYS A 47 -14.99 4.19 12.21
CA LYS A 47 -15.90 5.11 12.91
C LYS A 47 -15.53 6.58 12.67
N LEU A 48 -14.24 6.90 12.63
CA LEU A 48 -13.74 8.25 12.35
C LEU A 48 -14.04 8.70 10.92
N THR A 49 -13.97 7.81 9.92
CA THR A 49 -14.33 8.13 8.53
C THR A 49 -15.78 8.59 8.38
N PHE A 50 -16.70 8.06 9.19
CA PHE A 50 -18.11 8.44 9.20
C PHE A 50 -18.46 9.53 10.21
N SER A 51 -17.50 9.98 11.03
CA SER A 51 -17.73 11.04 12.02
C SER A 51 -17.59 12.43 11.39
N LYS A 52 -18.26 13.42 11.97
CA LYS A 52 -18.23 14.81 11.49
C LYS A 52 -16.80 15.39 11.61
N GLU A 53 -16.26 15.87 10.51
CA GLU A 53 -14.88 16.36 10.45
C GLU A 53 -14.71 17.74 11.11
N GLN A 54 -13.65 17.90 11.91
CA GLN A 54 -13.16 19.18 12.39
C GLN A 54 -11.73 19.37 11.85
N GLY A 55 -11.60 19.94 10.66
CA GLY A 55 -10.30 20.22 10.04
C GLY A 55 -10.39 20.61 8.56
N GLY A 56 -9.47 21.48 8.12
CA GLY A 56 -9.37 21.93 6.72
C GLY A 56 -8.54 20.96 5.86
N GLY A 57 -9.23 20.17 5.05
CA GLY A 57 -8.66 19.40 3.94
C GLY A 57 -9.49 19.62 2.68
N ASP A 58 -8.89 19.42 1.49
CA ASP A 58 -9.55 19.67 0.20
C ASP A 58 -10.71 18.70 -0.09
N VAL A 59 -10.72 17.54 0.58
CA VAL A 59 -11.70 16.46 0.42
C VAL A 59 -12.03 15.84 1.78
N SER A 60 -13.27 15.39 1.94
CA SER A 60 -13.72 14.75 3.18
C SER A 60 -13.06 13.38 3.38
N ALA A 61 -12.85 12.95 4.62
CA ALA A 61 -12.30 11.63 4.95
C ALA A 61 -13.04 10.48 4.26
N PHE A 62 -14.36 10.58 4.14
CA PHE A 62 -15.15 9.60 3.41
C PHE A 62 -14.87 9.62 1.90
N SER A 63 -14.82 10.80 1.28
CA SER A 63 -14.52 10.91 -0.15
C SER A 63 -13.10 10.43 -0.48
N ALA A 64 -12.11 10.77 0.36
CA ALA A 64 -10.73 10.29 0.20
C ALA A 64 -10.64 8.75 0.33
N LEU A 65 -11.36 8.16 1.29
CA LEU A 65 -11.45 6.71 1.42
C LEU A 65 -12.13 6.08 0.19
N ALA A 66 -13.25 6.64 -0.26
CA ALA A 66 -13.98 6.15 -1.43
C ALA A 66 -13.11 6.19 -2.70
N THR A 67 -12.36 7.27 -2.92
CA THR A 67 -11.41 7.37 -4.05
C THR A 67 -10.31 6.32 -3.96
N ALA A 68 -9.72 6.12 -2.77
CA ALA A 68 -8.68 5.11 -2.57
C ALA A 68 -9.22 3.68 -2.77
N LEU A 69 -10.45 3.39 -2.32
CA LEU A 69 -11.12 2.11 -2.54
C LEU A 69 -11.45 1.90 -4.01
N ALA A 70 -12.00 2.91 -4.70
CA ALA A 70 -12.29 2.84 -6.12
C ALA A 70 -11.02 2.58 -6.95
N ALA A 71 -9.88 3.16 -6.56
CA ALA A 71 -8.61 2.94 -7.23
C ALA A 71 -8.00 1.54 -6.98
N THR A 72 -8.39 0.87 -5.89
CA THR A 72 -7.82 -0.43 -5.50
C THR A 72 -8.73 -1.61 -5.78
N ILE A 73 -10.04 -1.42 -5.83
CA ILE A 73 -11.03 -2.44 -6.18
C ILE A 73 -11.21 -2.43 -7.70
N GLY A 74 -10.72 -3.47 -8.36
CA GLY A 74 -10.88 -3.62 -9.80
C GLY A 74 -10.81 -5.07 -10.25
N THR A 75 -11.03 -5.27 -11.55
CA THR A 75 -11.02 -6.59 -12.20
C THR A 75 -9.71 -7.34 -11.94
N GLY A 76 -8.59 -6.62 -11.83
CA GLY A 76 -7.27 -7.19 -11.54
C GLY A 76 -7.20 -7.92 -10.19
N ASN A 77 -7.85 -7.42 -9.14
CA ASN A 77 -7.86 -8.09 -7.84
C ASN A 77 -8.75 -9.35 -7.87
N LEU A 78 -9.87 -9.31 -8.58
CA LEU A 78 -10.77 -10.47 -8.72
C LEU A 78 -10.10 -11.60 -9.50
N VAL A 79 -9.51 -11.26 -10.65
CA VAL A 79 -8.77 -12.23 -11.47
C VAL A 79 -7.53 -12.73 -10.71
N GLY A 80 -6.78 -11.85 -10.07
CA GLY A 80 -5.58 -12.21 -9.32
C GLY A 80 -5.86 -13.19 -8.17
N VAL A 81 -6.89 -12.93 -7.36
CA VAL A 81 -7.32 -13.86 -6.30
C VAL A 81 -7.85 -15.16 -6.90
N GLY A 82 -8.64 -15.09 -7.97
CA GLY A 82 -9.14 -16.28 -8.67
C GLY A 82 -8.01 -17.18 -9.21
N THR A 83 -7.00 -16.59 -9.85
CA THR A 83 -5.81 -17.30 -10.33
C THR A 83 -4.98 -17.85 -9.17
N ALA A 84 -4.84 -17.11 -8.07
CA ALA A 84 -4.12 -17.58 -6.89
C ALA A 84 -4.79 -18.83 -6.28
N ILE A 85 -6.12 -18.87 -6.21
CA ILE A 85 -6.87 -20.04 -5.73
C ILE A 85 -6.79 -21.19 -6.74
N ALA A 86 -6.94 -20.90 -8.04
CA ALA A 86 -6.88 -21.92 -9.08
C ALA A 86 -5.52 -22.63 -9.14
N LEU A 87 -4.42 -21.89 -8.98
CA LEU A 87 -3.06 -22.42 -9.05
C LEU A 87 -2.52 -22.90 -7.69
N GLY A 88 -2.85 -22.19 -6.60
CA GLY A 88 -2.34 -22.46 -5.25
C GLY A 88 -3.27 -23.28 -4.37
N GLY A 89 -4.46 -23.62 -4.85
CA GLY A 89 -5.49 -24.31 -4.08
C GLY A 89 -6.18 -23.43 -3.03
N PRO A 90 -7.07 -24.02 -2.22
CA PRO A 90 -7.88 -23.27 -1.24
C PRO A 90 -7.02 -22.59 -0.14
N GLY A 91 -5.79 -23.08 0.10
CA GLY A 91 -4.85 -22.48 1.04
C GLY A 91 -4.38 -21.07 0.66
N ALA A 92 -4.50 -20.68 -0.61
CA ALA A 92 -4.14 -19.34 -1.07
C ALA A 92 -4.96 -18.24 -0.36
N VAL A 93 -6.22 -18.52 -0.02
CA VAL A 93 -7.11 -17.55 0.65
C VAL A 93 -6.57 -17.18 2.04
N PHE A 94 -6.08 -18.17 2.78
CA PHE A 94 -5.49 -17.94 4.10
C PHE A 94 -4.28 -16.99 4.02
N TRP A 95 -3.42 -17.21 3.03
CA TRP A 95 -2.25 -16.36 2.81
C TRP A 95 -2.64 -14.94 2.34
N CYS A 96 -3.67 -14.80 1.50
CA CYS A 96 -4.20 -13.49 1.12
C CYS A 96 -4.72 -12.68 2.31
N TRP A 97 -5.37 -13.32 3.28
CA TRP A 97 -5.82 -12.63 4.49
C TRP A 97 -4.65 -12.21 5.39
N ILE A 98 -3.66 -13.09 5.60
CA ILE A 98 -2.48 -12.76 6.38
C ILE A 98 -1.72 -11.58 5.77
N THR A 99 -1.44 -11.62 4.47
CA THR A 99 -0.73 -10.53 3.78
C THR A 99 -1.55 -9.24 3.80
N GLY A 100 -2.88 -9.32 3.68
CA GLY A 100 -3.78 -8.17 3.84
C GLY A 100 -3.69 -7.53 5.23
N VAL A 101 -3.75 -8.32 6.29
CA VAL A 101 -3.66 -7.83 7.68
C VAL A 101 -2.29 -7.21 7.94
N LEU A 102 -1.21 -7.88 7.56
CA LEU A 102 0.16 -7.38 7.70
C LEU A 102 0.39 -6.12 6.86
N GLY A 103 -0.20 -6.05 5.67
CA GLY A 103 -0.15 -4.91 4.76
C GLY A 103 -0.80 -3.63 5.33
N MET A 104 -1.78 -3.75 6.23
CA MET A 104 -2.41 -2.58 6.88
C MET A 104 -1.38 -1.68 7.58
N ALA A 105 -0.37 -2.27 8.25
CA ALA A 105 0.66 -1.49 8.92
C ALA A 105 1.54 -0.70 7.94
N THR A 106 1.81 -1.29 6.78
CA THR A 106 2.59 -0.64 5.72
C THR A 106 1.79 0.50 5.10
N LYS A 107 0.52 0.26 4.76
CA LYS A 107 -0.36 1.29 4.20
C LYS A 107 -0.59 2.45 5.18
N TYR A 108 -0.68 2.15 6.47
CA TYR A 108 -0.75 3.19 7.50
C TYR A 108 0.53 4.05 7.52
N GLY A 109 1.71 3.42 7.46
CA GLY A 109 2.99 4.14 7.37
C GLY A 109 3.09 5.05 6.14
N GLU A 110 2.66 4.55 4.97
CA GLU A 110 2.59 5.35 3.74
C GLU A 110 1.67 6.56 3.89
N GLY A 111 0.47 6.37 4.45
CA GLY A 111 -0.48 7.45 4.69
C GLY A 111 0.06 8.51 5.66
N LEU A 112 0.74 8.08 6.73
CA LEU A 112 1.36 8.98 7.69
C LEU A 112 2.47 9.81 7.04
N LEU A 113 3.33 9.19 6.23
CA LEU A 113 4.40 9.88 5.50
C LEU A 113 3.82 10.86 4.48
N ALA A 114 2.78 10.46 3.75
CA ALA A 114 2.11 11.31 2.78
C ALA A 114 1.51 12.57 3.44
N VAL A 115 0.91 12.44 4.63
CA VAL A 115 0.39 13.61 5.37
C VAL A 115 1.52 14.48 5.94
N ARG A 116 2.62 13.87 6.40
CA ARG A 116 3.76 14.59 7.00
C ARG A 116 4.55 15.40 5.98
N PHE A 117 4.74 14.88 4.77
CA PHE A 117 5.57 15.49 3.72
C PHE A 117 4.77 16.13 2.59
N ARG A 118 3.44 16.29 2.74
CA ARG A 118 2.60 16.96 1.74
C ARG A 118 3.05 18.39 1.47
N VAL A 119 2.86 18.82 0.23
CA VAL A 119 3.22 20.14 -0.29
C VAL A 119 1.94 20.85 -0.71
N LYS A 120 1.85 22.14 -0.42
CA LYS A 120 0.79 22.98 -0.96
C LYS A 120 1.27 23.61 -2.26
N THR A 121 0.58 23.34 -3.35
CA THR A 121 0.86 23.93 -4.66
C THR A 121 0.44 25.40 -4.67
N SER A 122 0.98 26.20 -5.59
CA SER A 122 0.59 27.60 -5.82
C SER A 122 -0.92 27.79 -6.02
N ASN A 123 -1.60 26.78 -6.56
CA ASN A 123 -3.05 26.77 -6.80
C ASN A 123 -3.86 26.42 -5.54
N GLY A 124 -3.22 26.19 -4.40
CA GLY A 124 -3.88 25.88 -3.13
C GLY A 124 -4.11 24.39 -2.85
N GLU A 125 -3.93 23.52 -3.85
CA GLU A 125 -4.10 22.07 -3.75
C GLU A 125 -3.00 21.40 -2.92
N MET A 126 -3.36 20.33 -2.22
CA MET A 126 -2.44 19.54 -1.40
C MET A 126 -1.92 18.32 -2.18
N LEU A 127 -0.63 18.35 -2.54
CA LEU A 127 0.07 17.24 -3.18
C LEU A 127 0.82 16.40 -2.14
N GLY A 128 0.71 15.07 -2.24
CA GLY A 128 1.39 14.15 -1.34
C GLY A 128 1.67 12.82 -2.04
N GLY A 129 2.43 11.96 -1.37
CA GLY A 129 2.75 10.63 -1.90
C GLY A 129 4.18 10.20 -1.60
N PRO A 130 4.56 8.99 -2.03
CA PRO A 130 5.90 8.44 -1.79
C PRO A 130 7.00 9.30 -2.42
N MET A 131 6.75 9.94 -3.58
CA MET A 131 7.70 10.86 -4.20
C MET A 131 8.09 12.01 -3.27
N TYR A 132 7.10 12.72 -2.70
CA TYR A 132 7.36 13.81 -1.75
C TYR A 132 7.94 13.33 -0.42
N ALA A 133 7.59 12.12 0.02
CA ALA A 133 8.20 11.51 1.19
C ALA A 133 9.69 11.19 0.99
N LEU A 134 10.09 10.78 -0.22
CA LEU A 134 11.50 10.56 -0.57
C LEU A 134 12.26 11.89 -0.72
N GLU A 135 11.69 12.85 -1.44
CA GLU A 135 12.30 14.17 -1.68
C GLU A 135 12.52 14.93 -0.36
N ARG A 136 11.47 15.06 0.47
CA ARG A 136 11.52 15.87 1.69
C ARG A 136 11.95 15.09 2.94
N GLY A 137 11.79 13.77 2.94
CA GLY A 137 12.17 12.91 4.05
C GLY A 137 13.61 12.40 3.98
N LEU A 138 14.12 12.11 2.78
CA LEU A 138 15.48 11.58 2.58
C LEU A 138 16.41 12.56 1.85
N GLY A 139 15.90 13.71 1.38
CA GLY A 139 16.71 14.68 0.64
C GLY A 139 17.14 14.19 -0.75
N LEU A 140 16.54 13.10 -1.23
CA LEU A 140 16.80 12.55 -2.56
C LEU A 140 16.08 13.44 -3.58
N LYS A 141 16.84 14.28 -4.29
CA LYS A 141 16.29 15.07 -5.39
C LYS A 141 15.75 14.12 -6.47
N TRP A 142 14.47 14.24 -6.76
CA TRP A 142 13.82 13.65 -7.93
C TRP A 142 13.96 14.61 -9.11
#